data_AF-A0A933RQA5-F1
#
_entry.id   AF-A0A933RQA5-F1
#
_cell.length_a   1.000
_cell.length_b   1.000
_cell.length_c   1.000
_cell.angle_alpha   90.00
_cell.angle_beta   90.00
_cell.angle_gamma   90.00
#
_symmetry.space_group_name_H-M   'P 1'
#
loop_
_entity.id
_entity.type
_entity.pdbx_description
1 polymer ?
#
loop_
_entity_poly.entity_id
_entity_poly.type
_entity_poly.pdbx_seq_one_letter_code
_entity_poly.pdbx_strand_id
1 'polypeptide(L)'
;MTELPEKMEDIVKFAIQLEEDGLRMYREFAEKSKDPFGKKTFEGLVEDEQRHAELLRRIYAKCGIEEVERIVAQSRREPVRQRFKTIFELAGEEARRRASADPSDIEAMRIALDFEKRGYNLYNEAQQKAKGQLEKTAFKHLTMMEGQHFELLQETFEYLNDTANWFMKNEGWMFEGGAI
;
A
#
# COMPACT_ATOMS: atom_id res chain seq x y z
N MET A 1 7.24 2.55 21.23
CA MET A 1 5.90 2.84 20.67
C MET A 1 5.61 4.29 20.96
N THR A 2 5.51 5.12 19.93
CA THR A 2 5.04 6.49 20.09
C THR A 2 3.53 6.41 20.30
N GLU A 3 3.04 6.82 21.46
CA GLU A 3 1.61 6.81 21.76
C GLU A 3 0.89 7.81 20.85
N LEU A 4 -0.27 7.42 20.32
CA LEU A 4 -1.10 8.32 19.52
C LEU A 4 -1.50 9.55 20.35
N PRO A 5 -1.49 10.77 19.78
CA PRO A 5 -1.99 11.97 20.46
C PRO A 5 -3.41 11.78 21.01
N GLU A 6 -3.75 12.46 22.10
CA GLU A 6 -5.09 12.36 22.70
C GLU A 6 -6.18 13.04 21.86
N LYS A 7 -5.84 14.15 21.19
CA LYS A 7 -6.79 14.94 20.41
C LYS A 7 -6.87 14.42 18.98
N MET A 8 -8.11 14.29 18.49
CA MET A 8 -8.37 13.83 17.13
C MET A 8 -7.69 14.70 16.06
N GLU A 9 -7.67 16.01 16.25
CA GLU A 9 -6.99 16.93 15.33
C GLU A 9 -5.48 16.64 15.23
N ASP A 10 -4.84 16.32 16.36
CA ASP A 10 -3.41 16.00 16.39
C ASP A 10 -3.13 14.61 15.81
N ILE A 11 -4.05 13.64 15.99
CA ILE A 11 -4.00 12.34 15.29
C ILE A 11 -4.06 12.54 13.77
N VAL A 12 -4.96 13.38 13.28
CA VAL A 12 -5.09 13.66 11.84
C VAL A 12 -3.82 14.35 11.30
N LYS A 13 -3.25 15.33 12.03
CA LYS A 13 -1.97 15.95 11.63
C LYS A 13 -0.83 14.94 11.57
N PHE A 14 -0.74 14.07 12.57
CA PHE A 14 0.25 13.00 12.59
C PHE A 14 0.09 12.05 11.40
N ALA A 15 -1.16 11.66 11.10
CA ALA A 15 -1.47 10.83 9.95
C ALA A 15 -1.06 11.50 8.63
N ILE A 16 -1.32 12.80 8.44
CA ILE A 16 -0.87 13.53 7.24
C ILE A 16 0.66 13.44 7.10
N GLN A 17 1.40 13.64 8.19
CA GLN A 17 2.86 13.55 8.17
C GLN A 17 3.32 12.13 7.83
N LEU A 18 2.65 11.10 8.36
CA LEU A 18 2.95 9.72 8.05
C LEU A 18 2.82 9.45 6.54
N GLU A 19 1.72 9.87 5.90
CA GLU A 19 1.55 9.65 4.46
C GLU A 19 2.55 10.45 3.63
N GLU A 20 2.90 11.66 4.06
CA GLU A 20 3.93 12.43 3.39
C GLU A 20 5.32 11.79 3.50
N ASP A 21 5.60 11.12 4.62
CA ASP A 21 6.84 10.38 4.84
C ASP A 21 6.86 9.10 3.98
N GLY A 22 5.76 8.35 3.95
CA GLY A 22 5.57 7.18 3.10
C GLY A 22 5.73 7.53 1.62
N LEU A 23 5.09 8.62 1.17
CA LEU A 23 5.20 9.13 -0.19
C LEU A 23 6.64 9.44 -0.61
N ARG A 24 7.44 10.06 0.28
CA ARG A 24 8.86 10.36 0.00
C ARG A 24 9.68 9.07 -0.05
N MET A 25 9.46 8.17 0.90
CA MET A 25 10.14 6.88 0.97
C MET A 25 9.87 6.03 -0.28
N TYR A 26 8.61 5.89 -0.70
CA TYR A 26 8.26 5.08 -1.86
C TYR A 26 8.75 5.67 -3.18
N ARG A 27 8.81 7.01 -3.32
CA ARG A 27 9.48 7.64 -4.46
C ARG A 27 10.96 7.27 -4.52
N GLU A 28 11.65 7.36 -3.39
CA GLU A 28 13.07 6.99 -3.31
C GLU A 28 13.30 5.51 -3.64
N PHE A 29 12.43 4.62 -3.13
CA PHE A 29 12.51 3.20 -3.44
C PHE A 29 12.21 2.90 -4.91
N ALA A 30 11.19 3.53 -5.50
CA ALA A 30 10.89 3.39 -6.93
C ALA A 30 12.04 3.90 -7.83
N GLU A 31 12.70 4.98 -7.45
CA GLU A 31 13.85 5.54 -8.17
C GLU A 31 15.09 4.63 -8.12
N LYS A 32 15.35 4.04 -6.95
CA LYS A 32 16.53 3.21 -6.70
C LYS A 32 16.35 1.73 -7.06
N SER A 33 15.10 1.29 -7.23
CA SER A 33 14.83 -0.12 -7.44
C SER A 33 15.37 -0.60 -8.79
N LYS A 34 16.09 -1.74 -8.76
CA LYS A 34 16.68 -2.33 -9.96
C LYS A 34 15.75 -3.36 -10.58
N ASP A 35 14.87 -3.93 -9.78
CA ASP A 35 13.85 -4.84 -10.26
C ASP A 35 12.64 -4.06 -10.84
N PRO A 36 12.27 -4.30 -12.11
CA PRO A 36 11.12 -3.62 -12.73
C PRO A 36 9.81 -3.84 -11.97
N PHE A 37 9.62 -5.03 -11.39
CA PHE A 37 8.43 -5.36 -10.65
C PHE A 37 8.42 -4.66 -9.28
N GLY A 38 9.53 -4.72 -8.54
CA GLY A 38 9.69 -3.97 -7.29
C GLY A 38 9.48 -2.46 -7.47
N LYS A 39 10.04 -1.88 -8.54
CA LYS A 39 9.81 -0.49 -8.92
C LYS A 39 8.34 -0.18 -9.14
N LYS A 40 7.63 -1.00 -9.91
CA LYS A 40 6.20 -0.81 -10.18
C LYS A 40 5.36 -0.88 -8.91
N THR A 41 5.67 -1.80 -8.00
CA THR A 41 5.05 -1.88 -6.67
C THR A 41 5.16 -0.55 -5.93
N PHE A 42 6.35 0.02 -5.84
CA PHE A 42 6.54 1.31 -5.19
C PHE A 42 5.87 2.48 -5.93
N GLU A 43 5.86 2.51 -7.27
CA GLU A 43 5.16 3.54 -8.05
C GLU A 43 3.65 3.56 -7.76
N GLY A 44 2.99 2.41 -7.66
CA GLY A 44 1.56 2.38 -7.33
C GLY A 44 1.27 2.77 -5.87
N LEU A 45 2.17 2.44 -4.93
CA LEU A 45 2.08 2.91 -3.54
C LEU A 45 2.21 4.43 -3.46
N VAL A 46 3.13 5.05 -4.22
CA VAL A 46 3.25 6.52 -4.31
C VAL A 46 1.91 7.18 -4.69
N GLU A 47 1.19 6.60 -5.65
CA GLU A 47 -0.11 7.14 -6.05
C GLU A 47 -1.17 7.01 -4.95
N ASP A 48 -1.16 5.91 -4.20
CA ASP A 48 -2.12 5.67 -3.13
C ASP A 48 -1.81 6.54 -1.91
N GLU A 49 -0.55 6.66 -1.49
CA GLU A 49 -0.15 7.56 -0.39
C GLU A 49 -0.49 9.02 -0.67
N GLN A 50 -0.37 9.44 -1.93
CA GLN A 50 -0.79 10.78 -2.33
C GLN A 50 -2.30 10.98 -2.12
N ARG A 51 -3.12 9.96 -2.40
CA ARG A 51 -4.59 10.01 -2.19
C ARG A 51 -4.93 9.94 -0.71
N HIS A 52 -4.20 9.15 0.08
CA HIS A 52 -4.37 9.08 1.53
C HIS A 52 -4.10 10.43 2.19
N ALA A 53 -2.96 11.06 1.86
CA ALA A 53 -2.59 12.39 2.35
C ALA A 53 -3.67 13.44 2.00
N GLU A 54 -4.18 13.41 0.76
CA GLU A 54 -5.25 14.32 0.35
C GLU A 54 -6.54 14.08 1.14
N LEU A 55 -6.97 12.83 1.33
CA LEU A 55 -8.14 12.50 2.15
C LEU A 55 -7.98 13.06 3.58
N LEU A 56 -6.82 12.86 4.20
CA LEU A 56 -6.54 13.36 5.55
C LEU A 56 -6.51 14.90 5.61
N ARG A 57 -5.98 15.57 4.59
CA ARG A 57 -6.05 17.04 4.47
C ARG A 57 -7.49 17.54 4.35
N ARG A 58 -8.36 16.84 3.62
CA ARG A 58 -9.80 17.17 3.52
C ARG A 58 -10.49 17.07 4.87
N ILE A 59 -10.18 16.01 5.62
CA ILE A 59 -10.69 15.80 6.99
C ILE A 59 -10.20 16.93 7.90
N TYR A 60 -8.91 17.25 7.85
CA TYR A 60 -8.33 18.34 8.63
C TYR A 60 -8.96 19.71 8.30
N ALA A 61 -9.28 19.94 7.02
CA ALA A 61 -10.01 21.12 6.55
C ALA A 61 -11.51 21.10 6.89
N LYS A 62 -11.99 20.11 7.66
CA LYS A 62 -13.39 19.94 8.10
C LYS A 62 -14.38 19.83 6.94
N CYS A 63 -14.03 19.03 5.93
CA CYS A 63 -14.97 18.65 4.88
C CYS A 63 -16.20 17.91 5.44
N GLY A 64 -17.22 17.72 4.61
CA GLY A 64 -18.43 16.98 4.98
C GLY A 64 -18.27 15.46 4.81
N ILE A 65 -19.08 14.69 5.54
CA ILE A 65 -19.09 13.21 5.46
C ILE A 65 -19.34 12.70 4.02
N GLU A 66 -20.23 13.36 3.27
CA GLU A 66 -20.55 12.98 1.88
C GLU A 66 -19.34 13.03 0.95
N GLU A 67 -18.41 13.97 1.18
CA GLU A 67 -17.17 14.06 0.41
C GLU A 67 -16.23 12.89 0.71
N VAL A 68 -16.06 12.57 2.00
CA VAL A 68 -15.27 11.41 2.44
C VAL A 68 -15.85 10.11 1.90
N GLU A 69 -17.15 9.89 2.03
CA GLU A 69 -17.80 8.67 1.53
C GLU A 69 -17.65 8.50 0.02
N ARG A 70 -17.72 9.60 -0.74
CA ARG A 70 -17.49 9.58 -2.19
C ARG A 70 -16.04 9.21 -2.52
N ILE A 71 -15.05 9.77 -1.82
CA ILE A 71 -13.63 9.43 -2.02
C ILE A 71 -13.39 7.95 -1.71
N VAL A 72 -13.89 7.46 -0.58
CA VAL A 72 -13.79 6.06 -0.16
C VAL A 72 -14.44 5.13 -1.19
N ALA A 73 -15.63 5.48 -1.68
CA ALA A 73 -16.34 4.68 -2.68
C ALA A 73 -15.59 4.64 -4.02
N GLN A 74 -14.92 5.72 -4.42
CA GLN A 74 -14.10 5.76 -5.64
C GLN A 74 -12.85 4.91 -5.51
N SER A 75 -12.11 5.01 -4.39
CA SER A 75 -10.92 4.20 -4.13
C SER A 75 -11.22 2.70 -4.21
N ARG A 76 -12.38 2.27 -3.70
CA ARG A 76 -12.79 0.85 -3.71
C ARG A 76 -13.12 0.28 -5.09
N ARG A 77 -13.31 1.10 -6.13
CA ARG A 77 -13.65 0.61 -7.48
C ARG A 77 -12.48 -0.07 -8.17
N GLU A 78 -11.26 0.34 -7.85
CA GLU A 78 -10.06 -0.22 -8.44
C GLU A 78 -9.02 -0.43 -7.32
N PRO A 79 -9.17 -1.52 -6.54
CA PRO A 79 -8.27 -1.80 -5.43
C PRO A 79 -6.84 -1.94 -5.90
N VAL A 80 -5.90 -1.59 -5.03
CA VAL A 80 -4.45 -1.65 -5.31
C VAL A 80 -4.06 -3.01 -5.90
N ARG A 81 -4.49 -4.12 -5.28
CA ARG A 81 -4.24 -5.48 -5.76
C ARG A 81 -4.66 -5.74 -7.20
N GLN A 82 -5.80 -5.18 -7.65
CA GLN A 82 -6.27 -5.39 -9.02
C GLN A 82 -5.36 -4.68 -10.03
N ARG A 83 -4.95 -3.45 -9.72
CA ARG A 83 -3.97 -2.69 -10.53
C ARG A 83 -2.66 -3.47 -10.66
N PHE A 84 -2.25 -4.12 -9.58
CA PHE A 84 -1.02 -4.90 -9.51
C PHE A 84 -1.08 -6.29 -10.14
N LYS A 85 -2.24 -6.94 -10.15
CA LYS A 85 -2.43 -8.20 -10.87
C LYS A 85 -2.12 -8.03 -12.36
N THR A 86 -2.59 -6.94 -12.98
CA THR A 86 -2.27 -6.61 -14.37
C THR A 86 -0.77 -6.36 -14.57
N ILE A 87 -0.09 -5.76 -13.60
CA ILE A 87 1.37 -5.55 -13.64
C ILE A 87 2.11 -6.90 -13.55
N PHE A 88 1.68 -7.81 -12.67
CA PHE A 88 2.24 -9.16 -12.51
C PHE A 88 2.09 -10.00 -13.79
N GLU A 89 0.92 -9.97 -14.43
CA GLU A 89 0.66 -10.69 -15.69
C GLU A 89 1.59 -10.22 -16.81
N LEU A 90 1.87 -8.93 -16.88
CA LEU A 90 2.78 -8.34 -17.88
C LEU A 90 4.26 -8.62 -17.61
N ALA A 91 4.67 -8.74 -16.34
CA ALA A 91 6.06 -8.92 -15.93
C ALA A 91 6.54 -10.40 -15.94
N GLY A 92 5.62 -11.36 -15.97
CA GLY A 92 5.92 -12.78 -15.72
C GLY A 92 6.90 -13.45 -16.68
N GLU A 93 6.99 -13.02 -17.95
CA GLU A 93 7.92 -13.62 -18.93
C GLU A 93 9.39 -13.20 -18.77
N GLU A 94 9.61 -12.00 -18.26
CA GLU A 94 10.95 -11.41 -18.06
C GLU A 94 11.50 -11.84 -16.70
N ALA A 95 10.60 -11.93 -15.70
CA ALA A 95 10.83 -12.49 -14.38
C ALA A 95 11.37 -13.93 -14.39
N ARG A 96 10.88 -14.79 -15.29
CA ARG A 96 11.32 -16.19 -15.43
C ARG A 96 12.78 -16.36 -15.86
N ARG A 97 13.42 -15.30 -16.37
CA ARG A 97 14.79 -15.35 -16.90
C ARG A 97 15.84 -14.75 -15.97
N ARG A 98 15.46 -14.17 -14.83
CA ARG A 98 16.40 -13.57 -13.87
C ARG A 98 16.91 -14.59 -12.85
N ALA A 99 18.16 -14.44 -12.42
CA ALA A 99 18.77 -15.36 -11.46
C ALA A 99 18.40 -15.03 -9.99
N SER A 100 18.37 -13.75 -9.61
CA SER A 100 17.99 -13.27 -8.27
C SER A 100 17.75 -11.76 -8.29
N ALA A 101 16.93 -11.24 -7.37
CA ALA A 101 16.80 -9.78 -7.15
C ALA A 101 18.07 -9.19 -6.52
N ASP A 102 18.24 -7.87 -6.62
CA ASP A 102 19.31 -7.17 -5.91
C ASP A 102 19.00 -7.14 -4.39
N PRO A 103 19.97 -7.43 -3.50
CA PRO A 103 19.76 -7.34 -2.05
C PRO A 103 19.19 -5.99 -1.58
N SER A 104 19.48 -4.88 -2.28
CA SER A 104 18.90 -3.58 -1.91
C SER A 104 17.40 -3.51 -2.17
N ASP A 105 16.90 -4.19 -3.22
CA ASP A 105 15.46 -4.26 -3.48
C ASP A 105 14.74 -5.09 -2.41
N ILE A 106 15.36 -6.18 -1.97
CA ILE A 106 14.83 -7.04 -0.90
C ILE A 106 14.77 -6.27 0.43
N GLU A 107 15.81 -5.51 0.76
CA GLU A 107 15.81 -4.69 1.98
C GLU A 107 14.80 -3.55 1.92
N ALA A 108 14.64 -2.89 0.76
CA ALA A 108 13.60 -1.87 0.57
C ALA A 108 12.20 -2.43 0.82
N MET A 109 11.90 -3.65 0.34
CA MET A 109 10.63 -4.31 0.64
C MET A 109 10.43 -4.62 2.13
N ARG A 110 11.48 -5.04 2.84
CA ARG A 110 11.41 -5.24 4.31
C ARG A 110 11.09 -3.95 5.05
N ILE A 111 11.72 -2.85 4.67
CA ILE A 111 11.46 -1.53 5.27
C ILE A 111 10.03 -1.09 5.00
N ALA A 112 9.56 -1.26 3.76
CA ALA A 112 8.19 -0.96 3.36
C ALA A 112 7.16 -1.80 4.15
N LEU A 113 7.39 -3.10 4.33
CA LEU A 113 6.52 -3.97 5.12
C LEU A 113 6.38 -3.51 6.58
N ASP A 114 7.48 -3.09 7.20
CA ASP A 114 7.42 -2.53 8.56
C ASP A 114 6.66 -1.19 8.58
N PHE A 115 6.85 -0.36 7.57
CA PHE A 115 6.15 0.92 7.43
C PHE A 115 4.64 0.73 7.35
N GLU A 116 4.16 -0.09 6.41
CA GLU A 116 2.73 -0.39 6.25
C GLU A 116 2.12 -1.02 7.50
N LYS A 117 2.87 -1.91 8.16
CA LYS A 117 2.41 -2.50 9.42
C LYS A 117 2.23 -1.43 10.51
N ARG A 118 3.10 -0.42 10.56
CA ARG A 118 2.96 0.71 11.48
C ARG A 118 1.77 1.60 11.10
N GLY A 119 1.57 1.90 9.81
CA GLY A 119 0.40 2.63 9.31
C GLY A 119 -0.92 1.93 9.64
N TYR A 120 -1.00 0.64 9.34
CA TYR A 120 -2.15 -0.21 9.68
C TYR A 120 -2.52 -0.12 11.17
N ASN A 121 -1.54 -0.34 12.06
CA ASN A 121 -1.77 -0.32 13.50
C ASN A 121 -2.24 1.06 13.97
N LEU A 122 -1.64 2.12 13.42
CA LEU A 122 -2.00 3.49 13.74
C LEU A 122 -3.44 3.80 13.34
N TYR A 123 -3.85 3.49 12.12
CA TYR A 123 -5.22 3.75 11.67
C TYR A 123 -6.23 2.88 12.38
N ASN A 124 -5.86 1.64 12.72
CA ASN A 124 -6.71 0.76 13.49
C ASN A 124 -6.98 1.31 14.90
N GLU A 125 -5.98 1.92 15.54
CA GLU A 125 -6.16 2.59 16.84
C GLU A 125 -6.93 3.92 16.69
N ALA A 126 -6.62 4.71 15.66
CA ALA A 126 -7.28 5.99 15.38
C ALA A 126 -8.79 5.81 15.13
N GLN A 127 -9.22 4.79 14.38
CA GLN A 127 -10.65 4.51 14.15
C GLN A 127 -11.40 4.12 15.44
N GLN A 128 -10.71 3.53 16.43
CA GLN A 128 -11.30 3.18 17.72
C GLN A 128 -11.47 4.41 18.62
N LYS A 129 -10.53 5.35 18.53
CA LYS A 129 -10.59 6.65 19.25
C LYS A 129 -11.54 7.65 18.59
N ALA A 130 -11.88 7.47 17.31
CA ALA A 130 -12.77 8.35 16.57
C ALA A 130 -14.20 8.34 17.13
N LYS A 131 -14.65 9.51 17.59
CA LYS A 131 -16.04 9.74 18.02
C LYS A 131 -16.94 10.21 16.87
N GLY A 132 -16.39 10.95 15.91
CA GLY A 132 -17.10 11.44 14.74
C GLY A 132 -17.19 10.37 13.64
N GLN A 133 -18.32 10.36 12.94
CA GLN A 133 -18.56 9.42 11.84
C GLN A 133 -17.57 9.64 10.69
N LEU A 134 -17.19 10.90 10.45
CA LEU A 134 -16.28 11.30 9.38
C LEU A 134 -14.90 10.68 9.55
N GLU A 135 -14.27 10.88 10.70
CA GLU A 135 -12.95 10.35 11.02
C GLU A 135 -12.98 8.83 11.10
N LYS A 136 -14.05 8.25 11.65
CA LYS A 136 -14.21 6.80 11.73
C LYS A 136 -14.31 6.15 10.35
N THR A 137 -15.08 6.74 9.44
CA THR A 137 -15.18 6.27 8.05
C THR A 137 -13.82 6.33 7.36
N ALA A 138 -13.10 7.44 7.52
CA ALA A 138 -11.80 7.62 6.89
C ALA A 138 -10.73 6.67 7.44
N PHE A 139 -10.52 6.61 8.75
CA PHE A 139 -9.51 5.73 9.35
C PHE A 139 -9.80 4.25 9.13
N LYS A 140 -11.09 3.86 9.10
CA LYS A 140 -11.46 2.49 8.72
C LYS A 140 -11.07 2.19 7.27
N HIS A 141 -11.24 3.16 6.36
CA HIS A 141 -10.81 3.00 4.98
C HIS A 141 -9.29 2.90 4.87
N LEU A 142 -8.54 3.80 5.52
CA LEU A 142 -7.07 3.78 5.52
C LEU A 142 -6.54 2.46 6.11
N THR A 143 -7.06 2.00 7.25
CA THR A 143 -6.70 0.69 7.84
C THR A 143 -6.84 -0.45 6.82
N MET A 144 -7.91 -0.44 6.01
CA MET A 144 -8.10 -1.45 4.97
C MET A 144 -7.08 -1.31 3.84
N MET A 145 -6.73 -0.08 3.44
CA MET A 145 -5.75 0.20 2.38
C MET A 145 -4.34 -0.24 2.79
N GLU A 146 -3.85 0.16 3.97
CA GLU A 146 -2.53 -0.27 4.49
C GLU A 146 -2.42 -1.80 4.58
N GLY A 147 -3.54 -2.47 4.92
CA GLY A 147 -3.58 -3.93 4.93
C GLY A 147 -3.37 -4.53 3.53
N GLN A 148 -4.00 -3.94 2.50
CA GLN A 148 -3.82 -4.37 1.12
C GLN A 148 -2.42 -4.05 0.58
N HIS A 149 -1.85 -2.92 0.99
CA HIS A 149 -0.48 -2.52 0.68
C HIS A 149 0.54 -3.48 1.30
N PHE A 150 0.39 -3.80 2.59
CA PHE A 150 1.21 -4.80 3.27
C PHE A 150 1.18 -6.15 2.54
N GLU A 151 -0.01 -6.64 2.19
CA GLU A 151 -0.14 -7.92 1.49
C GLU A 151 0.54 -7.90 0.10
N LEU A 152 0.39 -6.82 -0.66
CA LEU A 152 1.06 -6.65 -1.95
C LEU A 152 2.59 -6.63 -1.80
N LEU A 153 3.09 -5.89 -0.82
CA LEU A 153 4.53 -5.81 -0.53
C LEU A 153 5.05 -7.17 -0.07
N GLN A 154 4.27 -7.95 0.67
CA GLN A 154 4.64 -9.29 1.13
C GLN A 154 4.76 -10.24 -0.06
N GLU A 155 3.79 -10.22 -0.98
CA GLU A 155 3.85 -11.00 -2.22
C GLU A 155 5.02 -10.58 -3.11
N THR A 156 5.29 -9.27 -3.21
CA THR A 156 6.43 -8.73 -3.96
C THR A 156 7.76 -9.15 -3.32
N PHE A 157 7.86 -9.08 -1.99
CA PHE A 157 9.03 -9.52 -1.24
C PHE A 157 9.31 -11.01 -1.48
N GLU A 158 8.29 -11.86 -1.41
CA GLU A 158 8.42 -13.29 -1.67
C GLU A 158 8.88 -13.56 -3.11
N TYR A 159 8.31 -12.85 -4.08
CA TYR A 159 8.74 -12.90 -5.47
C TYR A 159 10.21 -12.46 -5.63
N LEU A 160 10.64 -11.39 -4.95
CA LEU A 160 12.02 -10.89 -5.01
C LEU A 160 13.03 -11.81 -4.33
N ASN A 161 12.66 -12.36 -3.18
CA ASN A 161 13.53 -13.18 -2.36
C ASN A 161 13.69 -14.61 -2.91
N ASP A 162 12.63 -15.18 -3.50
CA ASP A 162 12.63 -16.55 -3.98
C ASP A 162 11.71 -16.73 -5.21
N THR A 163 12.14 -16.14 -6.32
CA THR A 163 11.37 -16.13 -7.58
C THR A 163 11.00 -17.53 -8.06
N ALA A 164 11.92 -18.50 -7.95
CA ALA A 164 11.68 -19.87 -8.40
C ALA A 164 10.57 -20.54 -7.60
N ASN A 165 10.64 -20.50 -6.26
CA ASN A 165 9.58 -21.10 -5.43
C ASN A 165 8.27 -20.32 -5.51
N TRP A 166 8.32 -19.00 -5.69
CA TRP A 166 7.12 -18.19 -5.90
C TRP A 166 6.38 -18.63 -7.18
N PHE A 167 7.09 -18.82 -8.30
CA PHE A 167 6.48 -19.35 -9.53
C PHE A 167 5.95 -20.77 -9.31
N MET A 168 6.69 -21.68 -8.67
CA MET A 168 6.18 -23.04 -8.42
C MET A 168 4.89 -23.06 -7.58
N LYS A 169 4.76 -22.17 -6.58
CA LYS A 169 3.55 -22.06 -5.75
C LYS A 169 2.38 -21.43 -6.51
N ASN A 170 2.67 -20.47 -7.38
CA ASN A 170 1.68 -19.69 -8.11
C ASN A 170 1.46 -20.17 -9.56
N GLU A 171 2.13 -21.23 -10.00
CA GLU A 171 2.03 -21.81 -11.36
C GLU A 171 0.63 -22.35 -11.67
N GLY A 172 -0.18 -22.66 -10.65
CA GLY A 172 -1.61 -22.96 -10.79
C GLY A 172 -2.44 -21.78 -11.31
N TRP A 173 -1.93 -20.55 -11.27
CA TRP A 173 -2.61 -19.35 -11.77
C TRP A 173 -2.41 -19.14 -13.29
N MET A 174 -1.43 -19.81 -13.91
CA MET A 174 -1.11 -19.61 -15.34
C MET A 174 -1.87 -20.55 -16.30
N PHE A 175 -2.58 -21.58 -15.81
CA PHE A 175 -3.28 -22.56 -16.67
C PHE A 175 -4.81 -22.44 -16.72
N GLU A 176 -5.47 -21.62 -15.87
CA GLU A 176 -6.93 -21.41 -15.96
C GLU A 176 -7.34 -20.23 -16.87
N GLY A 177 -6.49 -19.86 -17.83
CA GLY A 177 -6.84 -18.90 -18.91
C GLY A 177 -6.87 -19.53 -20.30
N GLY A 178 -6.70 -20.85 -20.41
CA GLY A 178 -6.49 -21.57 -21.66
C GLY A 178 -7.27 -22.88 -21.74
N ALA A 179 -8.59 -22.83 -21.62
CA ALA A 179 -9.47 -23.88 -22.13
C ALA A 179 -10.77 -23.24 -22.65
N ILE A 180 -10.85 -23.23 -23.98
CA ILE A 180 -12.03 -23.19 -24.88
C ILE A 180 -13.37 -23.49 -24.23
#